data_AF-A0A3D5Z8I5-F1
#
_entry.id   AF-A0A3D5Z8I5-F1
#
_cell.length_a   1.000
_cell.length_b   1.000
_cell.length_c   1.000
_cell.angle_alpha   90.00
_cell.angle_beta   90.00
_cell.angle_gamma   90.00
#
_symmetry.space_group_name_H-M   'P 1'
#
loop_
_entity.id
_entity.type
_entity.pdbx_description
1 polymer ?
#
loop_
_entity_poly.entity_id
_entity_poly.type
_entity_poly.pdbx_seq_one_letter_code
_entity_poly.pdbx_strand_id
1 'polypeptide(L)'
;MAKQKQLKKISIIWGLMLILVFGTLTTFSLMWKKKNQGYKNLEKELVTKVEGYFEQEHKYPTGIEVVTIDLKELQEHDIIQELKYNDDTCNGYVDVSNDIVIKYKAYIKCNKYQTKGYNLKSE
;
A
#
# COMPACT_ATOMS: atom_id res chain seq x y z
N MET A 1 0.87 51.65 24.48
CA MET A 1 0.61 51.30 23.05
C MET A 1 1.68 50.42 22.39
N ALA A 2 2.97 50.48 22.77
CA ALA A 2 4.03 49.69 22.14
C ALA A 2 3.87 48.16 22.29
N LYS A 3 3.46 47.66 23.48
CA LYS A 3 3.22 46.21 23.73
C LYS A 3 2.15 45.60 22.83
N GLN A 4 1.07 46.33 22.53
CA GLN A 4 -0.03 45.83 21.69
C GLN A 4 0.39 45.66 20.23
N LYS A 5 1.22 46.59 19.69
CA LYS A 5 1.78 46.47 18.34
C LYS A 5 2.75 45.29 18.22
N GLN A 6 3.53 44.99 19.27
CA GLN A 6 4.43 43.84 19.31
C GLN A 6 3.67 42.51 19.32
N LEU A 7 2.62 42.38 20.14
CA LEU A 7 1.78 41.17 20.19
C LEU A 7 1.07 40.90 18.86
N LYS A 8 0.58 41.95 18.17
CA LYS A 8 -0.02 41.81 16.83
C LYS A 8 1.00 41.31 15.79
N LYS A 9 2.25 41.79 15.81
CA LYS A 9 3.31 41.31 14.91
C LYS A 9 3.65 39.84 15.15
N ILE A 10 3.78 39.44 16.42
CA ILE A 10 4.05 38.05 16.80
C ILE A 10 2.91 37.14 16.31
N SER A 11 1.66 37.55 16.50
CA SER A 11 0.48 36.80 16.04
C SER A 11 0.47 36.59 14.52
N ILE A 12 0.81 37.62 13.73
CA ILE A 12 0.91 37.51 12.26
C ILE A 12 2.03 36.56 11.85
N ILE A 13 3.22 36.66 12.47
CA ILE A 13 4.37 35.80 12.17
C ILE A 13 4.04 34.34 12.48
N TRP A 14 3.41 34.07 13.61
CA TRP A 14 2.96 32.73 13.98
C TRP A 14 1.91 32.17 13.01
N GLY A 15 0.97 33.00 12.56
CA GLY A 15 -0.01 32.62 11.54
C GLY A 15 0.66 32.23 10.21
N LEU A 16 1.62 33.02 9.74
CA LEU A 16 2.40 32.72 8.53
C LEU A 16 3.23 31.43 8.70
N MET A 17 3.83 31.23 9.86
CA MET A 17 4.60 30.02 10.16
C MET A 17 3.71 28.77 10.08
N LEU A 18 2.49 28.82 10.63
CA LEU A 18 1.54 27.71 10.54
C LEU A 18 1.16 27.39 9.09
N ILE A 19 0.84 28.41 8.29
CA ILE A 19 0.49 28.21 6.87
C ILE A 19 1.63 27.54 6.11
N LEU A 20 2.87 27.94 6.37
CA LEU A 20 4.06 27.37 5.73
C LEU A 20 4.26 25.89 6.12
N VAL A 21 4.07 25.56 7.40
CA VAL A 21 4.10 24.16 7.88
C VAL A 21 3.04 23.32 7.17
N PHE A 22 1.79 23.77 7.11
CA PHE A 22 0.74 23.03 6.40
C PHE A 22 1.01 22.89 4.90
N GLY A 23 1.56 23.92 4.25
CA GLY A 23 1.93 23.88 2.84
C GLY A 23 3.01 22.83 2.53
N THR A 24 4.06 22.76 3.35
CA THR A 24 5.13 21.76 3.17
C THR A 24 4.64 20.33 3.43
N LEU A 25 3.82 20.11 4.45
CA LEU A 25 3.23 18.79 4.72
C LEU A 25 2.34 18.30 3.58
N THR A 26 1.54 19.21 3.00
CA THR A 26 0.62 18.87 1.91
C THR A 26 1.39 18.44 0.66
N THR A 27 2.42 19.20 0.26
CA THR A 27 3.25 18.87 -0.90
C THR A 27 4.06 17.59 -0.69
N PHE A 28 4.60 17.38 0.51
CA PHE A 28 5.30 16.15 0.88
C PHE A 28 4.40 14.91 0.77
N SER A 29 3.16 15.00 1.27
CA SER A 29 2.17 13.91 1.20
C SER A 29 1.87 13.51 -0.26
N LEU A 30 1.72 14.49 -1.17
CA LEU A 30 1.50 14.24 -2.59
C LEU A 30 2.70 13.56 -3.25
N MET A 31 3.92 14.05 -2.95
CA MET A 31 5.15 13.46 -3.48
C MET A 31 5.34 12.01 -3.01
N TRP A 32 5.04 11.74 -1.73
CA TRP A 32 5.08 10.39 -1.16
C TRP A 32 4.08 9.46 -1.83
N LYS A 33 2.83 9.91 -2.01
CA LYS A 33 1.80 9.13 -2.73
C LYS A 33 2.27 8.78 -4.15
N LYS A 34 2.84 9.75 -4.88
CA LYS A 34 3.36 9.52 -6.23
C LYS A 34 4.51 8.53 -6.25
N LYS A 35 5.45 8.62 -5.30
CA LYS A 35 6.59 7.70 -5.18
C LYS A 35 6.13 6.25 -4.95
N ASN A 36 5.08 6.07 -4.13
CA ASN A 36 4.58 4.74 -3.77
C ASN A 36 3.53 4.20 -4.74
N GLN A 37 3.11 4.99 -5.74
CA GLN A 37 2.08 4.60 -6.69
C GLN A 37 2.49 3.37 -7.51
N GLY A 38 3.77 3.24 -7.87
CA GLY A 38 4.29 2.06 -8.57
C GLY A 38 4.09 0.76 -7.78
N TYR A 39 4.47 0.77 -6.49
CA TYR A 39 4.22 -0.38 -5.60
C TYR A 39 2.73 -0.65 -5.40
N LYS A 40 1.89 0.40 -5.35
CA LYS A 40 0.43 0.23 -5.30
C LYS A 40 -0.16 -0.37 -6.58
N ASN A 41 0.43 -0.08 -7.73
CA ASN A 41 0.05 -0.74 -8.98
C ASN A 41 0.51 -2.20 -8.98
N LEU A 42 1.69 -2.49 -8.43
CA LEU A 42 2.18 -3.86 -8.27
C LEU A 42 1.27 -4.69 -7.35
N GLU A 43 0.78 -4.11 -6.24
CA GLU A 43 -0.23 -4.75 -5.38
C GLU A 43 -1.51 -5.09 -6.17
N LYS A 44 -1.98 -4.18 -7.02
CA LYS A 44 -3.18 -4.40 -7.85
C LYS A 44 -2.96 -5.46 -8.91
N GLU A 45 -1.81 -5.43 -9.60
CA GLU A 45 -1.46 -6.44 -10.59
C GLU A 45 -1.40 -7.83 -9.95
N LEU A 46 -0.81 -7.93 -8.76
CA LEU A 46 -0.78 -9.17 -8.00
C LEU A 46 -2.20 -9.66 -7.67
N VAL A 47 -3.09 -8.77 -7.22
CA VAL A 47 -4.52 -9.11 -7.01
C VAL A 47 -5.16 -9.63 -8.29
N THR A 48 -5.01 -8.93 -9.42
CA THR A 48 -5.63 -9.33 -10.70
C THR A 48 -5.13 -10.70 -11.18
N LYS A 49 -3.85 -11.02 -10.98
CA LYS A 49 -3.31 -12.35 -11.30
C LYS A 49 -3.92 -13.44 -10.43
N VAL A 50 -4.06 -13.19 -9.13
CA VAL A 50 -4.69 -14.13 -8.19
C VAL A 50 -6.19 -14.28 -8.48
N GLU A 51 -6.89 -13.18 -8.77
CA GLU A 51 -8.28 -13.21 -9.23
C GLU A 51 -8.45 -14.14 -10.43
N GLY A 52 -7.60 -13.99 -11.46
CA GLY A 52 -7.62 -14.86 -12.64
C GLY A 52 -7.34 -16.33 -12.32
N TYR A 53 -6.46 -16.62 -11.36
CA TYR A 53 -6.20 -18.00 -10.90
C TYR A 53 -7.42 -18.64 -10.24
N PHE A 54 -8.08 -17.94 -9.30
CA PHE A 54 -9.27 -18.46 -8.64
C PHE A 54 -10.48 -18.58 -9.59
N GLU A 55 -10.58 -17.69 -10.58
CA GLU A 55 -11.60 -17.78 -11.64
C GLU A 55 -11.44 -19.04 -12.50
N GLN A 56 -10.20 -19.40 -12.85
CA GLN A 56 -9.92 -20.58 -13.68
C GLN A 56 -10.04 -21.89 -12.90
N GLU A 57 -9.57 -21.91 -11.65
CA GLU A 57 -9.57 -23.13 -10.82
C GLU A 57 -10.90 -23.38 -10.10
N HIS A 58 -11.79 -22.39 -10.04
CA HIS A 58 -13.05 -22.42 -9.26
C HIS A 58 -12.88 -22.77 -7.76
N LYS A 59 -11.68 -22.58 -7.20
CA LYS A 59 -11.32 -22.96 -5.81
C LYS A 59 -11.53 -21.83 -4.79
N TYR A 60 -12.69 -21.19 -4.80
CA TYR A 60 -12.96 -20.08 -3.88
C TYR A 60 -13.04 -20.54 -2.41
N PRO A 61 -12.60 -19.70 -1.44
CA PRO A 61 -12.82 -19.99 -0.02
C PRO A 61 -14.31 -20.17 0.28
N THR A 62 -14.66 -21.20 1.04
CA THR A 62 -16.03 -21.43 1.51
C THR A 62 -16.19 -20.96 2.94
N GLY A 63 -17.20 -20.12 3.20
CA GLY A 63 -17.46 -19.58 4.54
C GLY A 63 -16.44 -18.52 4.96
N ILE A 64 -16.13 -18.44 6.26
CA ILE A 64 -15.28 -17.39 6.85
C ILE A 64 -13.78 -17.62 6.69
N GLU A 65 -13.37 -18.59 5.87
CA GLU A 65 -11.96 -18.93 5.69
C GLU A 65 -11.23 -17.86 4.85
N VAL A 66 -10.01 -17.56 5.27
CA VAL A 66 -9.06 -16.73 4.53
C VAL A 66 -8.01 -17.65 3.95
N VAL A 67 -8.01 -17.79 2.63
CA VAL A 67 -6.96 -18.50 1.90
C VAL A 67 -5.85 -17.52 1.58
N THR A 68 -4.61 -17.89 1.85
CA THR A 68 -3.45 -17.10 1.48
C THR A 68 -2.73 -17.80 0.34
N ILE A 69 -2.51 -17.09 -0.76
CA ILE A 69 -1.62 -17.54 -1.83
C ILE A 69 -0.35 -16.69 -1.75
N ASP A 70 0.80 -17.32 -1.53
CA ASP A 70 2.08 -16.63 -1.50
C ASP A 70 2.76 -16.58 -2.88
N LEU A 71 3.84 -15.81 -2.97
CA LEU A 71 4.58 -15.67 -4.23
C LEU A 71 5.14 -17.00 -4.75
N LYS A 72 5.49 -17.94 -3.88
CA LYS A 72 6.08 -19.22 -4.24
C LYS A 72 5.02 -20.10 -4.91
N GLU A 73 3.83 -20.18 -4.36
CA GLU A 73 2.69 -20.86 -4.98
C GLU A 73 2.38 -20.25 -6.35
N LEU A 74 2.36 -18.91 -6.48
CA LEU A 74 2.13 -18.27 -7.78
C LEU A 74 3.22 -18.58 -8.82
N GLN A 75 4.47 -18.78 -8.38
CA GLN A 75 5.58 -19.18 -9.25
C GLN A 75 5.47 -20.65 -9.65
N GLU A 76 5.08 -21.53 -8.73
CA GLU A 76 4.86 -22.96 -8.99
C GLU A 76 3.74 -23.20 -10.01
N HIS A 77 2.73 -22.33 -10.01
CA HIS A 77 1.62 -22.36 -10.97
C HIS A 77 1.87 -21.54 -12.26
N ASP A 78 3.08 -21.02 -12.48
CA ASP A 78 3.45 -20.18 -13.64
C ASP A 78 2.55 -18.94 -13.84
N ILE A 79 1.96 -18.44 -12.75
CA ILE A 79 1.09 -17.24 -12.76
C ILE A 79 1.94 -15.97 -12.77
N ILE A 80 3.07 -16.00 -12.05
CA ILE A 80 4.03 -14.90 -12.01
C ILE A 80 5.45 -15.45 -11.92
N GLN A 81 6.36 -14.90 -12.71
CA GLN A 81 7.78 -15.29 -12.65
C GLN A 81 8.53 -14.52 -11.57
N GLU A 82 8.27 -13.22 -11.46
CA GLU A 82 8.94 -12.32 -10.54
C GLU A 82 8.00 -11.21 -10.06
N LEU A 83 8.19 -10.77 -8.82
CA LEU A 83 7.51 -9.62 -8.25
C LEU A 83 8.53 -8.51 -8.03
N LYS A 84 8.58 -7.53 -8.94
CA LYS A 84 9.53 -6.42 -8.85
C LYS A 84 8.95 -5.10 -9.35
N TYR A 85 9.48 -4.00 -8.84
CA TYR A 85 9.22 -2.65 -9.35
C TYR A 85 10.54 -1.90 -9.58
N ASN A 86 10.84 -1.58 -10.85
CA ASN A 86 12.19 -1.19 -11.29
C ASN A 86 13.22 -2.22 -10.82
N ASP A 87 14.28 -1.78 -10.14
CA ASP A 87 15.33 -2.63 -9.58
C ASP A 87 15.03 -3.10 -8.13
N ASP A 88 13.81 -2.91 -7.63
CA ASP A 88 13.42 -3.34 -6.28
C ASP A 88 12.64 -4.66 -6.33
N THR A 89 13.30 -5.75 -5.96
CA THR A 89 12.69 -7.07 -5.81
C THR A 89 11.81 -7.11 -4.57
N CYS A 90 10.63 -7.69 -4.72
CA CYS A 90 9.62 -7.78 -3.68
C CYS A 90 9.29 -9.25 -3.39
N ASN A 91 8.88 -9.50 -2.15
CA ASN A 91 8.14 -10.71 -1.79
C ASN A 91 6.69 -10.32 -1.45
N GLY A 92 5.76 -11.26 -1.51
CA GLY A 92 4.35 -10.94 -1.31
C GLY A 92 3.44 -12.14 -1.18
N TYR A 93 2.20 -11.86 -0.81
CA TYR A 93 1.09 -12.81 -0.78
C TYR A 93 -0.24 -12.07 -0.97
N VAL A 94 -1.28 -12.82 -1.32
CA VAL A 94 -2.66 -12.32 -1.41
C VAL A 94 -3.53 -13.13 -0.46
N ASP A 95 -4.23 -12.42 0.42
CA ASP A 95 -5.31 -13.02 1.21
C ASP A 95 -6.61 -12.93 0.39
N VAL A 96 -7.29 -14.06 0.24
CA VAL A 96 -8.58 -14.22 -0.42
C VAL A 96 -9.59 -14.64 0.66
N SER A 97 -10.64 -13.85 0.82
CA SER A 97 -11.65 -14.06 1.87
C SER A 97 -13.06 -13.99 1.28
N ASN A 98 -13.98 -14.81 1.80
CA ASN A 98 -15.37 -14.83 1.38
C ASN A 98 -16.28 -14.30 2.52
N ASP A 99 -16.46 -12.98 2.54
CA ASP A 99 -17.31 -12.28 3.51
C ASP A 99 -18.45 -11.60 2.75
N ILE A 100 -19.37 -12.43 2.25
CA ILE A 100 -20.51 -12.11 1.34
C ILE A 100 -20.09 -11.87 -0.12
N VAL A 101 -18.94 -11.24 -0.34
CA VAL A 101 -18.30 -11.08 -1.65
C VAL A 101 -16.85 -11.52 -1.50
N ILE A 102 -16.29 -12.14 -2.54
CA ILE A 102 -14.87 -12.49 -2.57
C ILE A 102 -14.05 -11.21 -2.55
N LYS A 103 -13.19 -11.07 -1.54
CA LYS A 103 -12.28 -9.93 -1.36
C LYS A 103 -10.85 -10.42 -1.47
N TYR A 104 -10.06 -9.72 -2.27
CA TYR A 104 -8.64 -9.96 -2.46
C TYR A 104 -7.83 -8.83 -1.83
N LYS A 105 -6.80 -9.17 -1.08
CA LYS A 105 -5.90 -8.18 -0.48
C LYS A 105 -4.46 -8.61 -0.61
N ALA A 106 -3.73 -7.94 -1.48
CA ALA A 106 -2.30 -8.11 -1.65
C ALA A 106 -1.51 -7.43 -0.53
N TYR A 107 -0.43 -8.09 -0.12
CA TYR A 107 0.59 -7.57 0.76
C TYR A 107 1.95 -7.85 0.15
N ILE A 108 2.73 -6.79 -0.07
CA ILE A 108 4.08 -6.88 -0.62
C ILE A 108 5.10 -6.24 0.32
N LYS A 109 6.31 -6.79 0.31
CA LYS A 109 7.48 -6.25 0.99
C LYS A 109 8.63 -6.21 0.00
N CYS A 110 9.06 -5.00 -0.31
CA CYS A 110 10.22 -4.65 -1.12
C CYS A 110 11.25 -3.92 -0.24
N ASN A 111 12.44 -3.60 -0.76
CA ASN A 111 13.44 -2.88 0.04
C ASN A 111 12.99 -1.45 0.37
N LYS A 112 12.26 -0.80 -0.54
CA LYS A 112 11.84 0.62 -0.41
C LYS A 112 10.37 0.78 -0.02
N TYR A 113 9.63 -0.31 0.16
CA TYR A 113 8.19 -0.27 0.37
C TYR A 113 7.68 -1.51 1.11
N GLN A 114 6.76 -1.35 2.03
CA GLN A 114 6.04 -2.45 2.67
C GLN A 114 4.56 -2.09 2.79
N THR A 115 3.68 -3.01 2.40
CA THR A 115 2.24 -2.87 2.62
C THR A 115 1.95 -2.86 4.12
N LYS A 116 1.09 -1.93 4.55
CA LYS A 116 0.64 -1.89 5.94
C LYS A 116 -0.05 -3.19 6.32
N GLY A 117 0.42 -3.84 7.39
CA GLY A 117 -0.11 -5.13 7.83
C GLY A 117 0.48 -6.34 7.11
N TYR A 118 1.54 -6.16 6.30
CA TYR A 118 2.34 -7.27 5.82
C TYR A 118 2.95 -8.00 7.03
N ASN A 119 2.61 -9.28 7.17
CA ASN A 119 3.23 -10.19 8.11
C ASN A 119 3.94 -11.27 7.29
N LEU A 120 5.16 -11.64 7.69
CA LEU A 120 5.75 -12.86 7.15
C LEU A 120 4.89 -14.04 7.60
N LYS A 121 4.03 -14.51 6.70
CA LYS A 121 3.46 -15.85 6.79
C LYS A 121 4.55 -16.77 6.26
N SER A 122 5.46 -17.16 7.16
CA SER A 122 6.35 -18.28 6.91
C SER A 122 5.50 -19.55 6.91
N GLU A 123 5.70 -20.39 5.88
CA GLU A 123 5.35 -21.81 5.84
C GLU A 123 5.32 -22.49 7.22
#